data_AF-A0A967HXN8-F1
#
_entry.id   AF-A0A967HXN8-F1
#
_cell.length_a   1.000
_cell.length_b   1.000
_cell.length_c   1.000
_cell.angle_alpha   90.00
_cell.angle_beta   90.00
_cell.angle_gamma   90.00
#
_symmetry.space_group_name_H-M   'P 1'
#
loop_
_entity.id
_entity.type
_entity.pdbx_description
1 polymer ?
#
loop_
_entity_poly.entity_id
_entity_poly.type
_entity_poly.pdbx_seq_one_letter_code
_entity_poly.pdbx_strand_id
1 'polypeptide(L)' 'MVEEQIYGLKKEQEQRLERCDSSSLKKVAQLMELRGIGVASSWKFVMEFFGWREFKNDKQIGALAGLTPTP' A
#
# COMPACT_ATOMS: atom_id res chain seq x y z
N MET A 1 20.43 -11.78 -10.85
CA MET A 1 19.59 -12.86 -10.27
C MET A 1 18.53 -12.34 -9.29
N VAL A 2 18.84 -11.80 -8.10
CA VAL A 2 17.79 -11.31 -7.16
C VAL A 2 17.18 -9.97 -7.59
N GLU A 3 18.00 -9.03 -8.05
CA GLU A 3 17.53 -7.70 -8.48
C GLU A 3 16.56 -7.78 -9.66
N GLU A 4 16.81 -8.70 -10.61
CA GLU A 4 15.94 -8.96 -11.74
C GLU A 4 14.58 -9.54 -11.32
N GLN A 5 14.57 -10.41 -10.31
CA GLN A 5 13.33 -10.96 -9.75
C GLN A 5 12.51 -9.86 -9.07
N ILE A 6 13.16 -9.00 -8.28
CA ILE A 6 12.51 -7.84 -7.65
C ILE A 6 11.94 -6.90 -8.72
N TYR A 7 12.70 -6.63 -9.77
CA TYR A 7 12.25 -5.80 -10.88
C TYR A 7 11.04 -6.40 -11.60
N GLY A 8 11.07 -7.71 -11.87
CA GLY A 8 9.94 -8.44 -12.47
C GLY A 8 8.66 -8.29 -11.64
N LEU A 9 8.75 -8.45 -10.32
CA LEU A 9 7.62 -8.29 -9.41
C LEU A 9 7.07 -6.86 -9.40
N LYS A 10 7.94 -5.84 -9.40
CA LYS A 10 7.51 -4.43 -9.47
C LYS A 10 6.72 -4.15 -10.76
N LYS A 11 7.24 -4.63 -11.89
CA LYS A 11 6.57 -4.48 -13.20
C LYS A 11 5.20 -5.17 -13.22
N GLU A 12 5.10 -6.35 -12.61
CA GLU A 12 3.82 -7.06 -12.51
C GLU A 12 2.80 -6.27 -11.66
N GLN A 13 3.23 -5.64 -10.56
CA GLN A 13 2.37 -4.79 -9.73
C GLN A 13 1.80 -3.61 -10.53
N GLU A 14 2.65 -2.93 -11.31
CA GLU A 14 2.23 -1.83 -12.19
C GLU A 14 1.20 -2.30 -13.23
N GLN A 15 1.45 -3.42 -13.90
CA GLN A 15 0.51 -3.99 -14.88
C GLN A 15 -0.84 -4.35 -14.26
N ARG A 16 -0.86 -4.87 -13.03
CA ARG A 16 -2.10 -5.15 -12.30
C ARG A 16 -2.84 -3.86 -11.95
N LEU A 17 -2.11 -2.81 -11.59
CA LEU A 17 -2.70 -1.52 -11.26
C LEU A 17 -3.35 -0.86 -12.48
N GLU A 18 -2.72 -0.95 -13.66
CA GLU A 18 -3.29 -0.43 -14.92
C GLU A 18 -4.64 -1.08 -15.27
N ARG A 19 -4.78 -2.37 -15.01
CA ARG A 19 -6.05 -3.09 -15.23
C ARG A 19 -7.11 -2.74 -14.18
N CYS A 20 -6.67 -2.40 -12.98
CA CYS A 20 -7.51 -1.94 -11.86
C CYS A 20 -8.64 -2.94 -11.50
N ASP A 21 -8.30 -4.22 -11.48
CA ASP A 21 -9.25 -5.35 -11.43
C ASP A 21 -9.93 -5.58 -10.06
N SER A 22 -9.62 -4.79 -9.03
CA SER A 22 -10.18 -5.01 -7.68
C SER A 22 -10.37 -3.73 -6.86
N SER A 23 -11.21 -3.80 -5.83
CA SER A 23 -11.41 -2.72 -4.85
C SER A 23 -10.09 -2.32 -4.16
N SER A 24 -9.24 -3.30 -3.83
CA SER A 24 -7.92 -3.02 -3.27
C SER A 24 -7.04 -2.24 -4.24
N LEU A 25 -7.02 -2.60 -5.53
CA LEU A 25 -6.22 -1.88 -6.53
C LEU A 25 -6.72 -0.44 -6.76
N LYS A 26 -8.04 -0.21 -6.68
CA LYS A 26 -8.60 1.16 -6.69
C LYS A 26 -8.08 1.99 -5.52
N LYS A 27 -7.99 1.41 -4.32
CA LYS A 27 -7.40 2.08 -3.15
C LYS A 27 -5.90 2.36 -3.34
N VAL A 28 -5.17 1.46 -4.01
CA VAL A 28 -3.74 1.68 -4.33
C VAL A 28 -3.59 2.89 -5.24
N ALA A 29 -4.39 2.96 -6.31
CA ALA A 29 -4.40 4.08 -7.24
C ALA A 29 -4.74 5.40 -6.52
N GLN A 30 -5.77 5.39 -5.66
CA GLN A 30 -6.17 6.56 -4.87
C GLN A 30 -5.03 7.07 -3.96
N LEU A 31 -4.31 6.17 -3.28
CA LEU A 31 -3.18 6.59 -2.43
C LEU A 31 -2.01 7.17 -3.22
N MET A 32 -1.82 6.76 -4.48
CA MET A 32 -0.76 7.33 -5.34
C MET A 32 -1.02 8.79 -5.74
N GLU A 33 -2.24 9.29 -5.58
CA GLU A 33 -2.55 10.71 -5.80
C GLU A 33 -1.96 11.61 -4.67
N LEU A 34 -1.57 11.01 -3.54
CA LEU A 34 -0.98 11.75 -2.43
C LEU A 34 0.51 12.05 -2.67
N ARG A 35 0.91 13.29 -2.37
CA ARG A 35 2.31 13.70 -2.50
C ARG A 35 3.22 12.87 -1.61
N GLY A 36 4.24 12.26 -2.21
CA GLY A 36 5.23 11.43 -1.50
C GLY A 36 4.83 9.96 -1.33
N ILE A 37 3.70 9.54 -1.90
CA ILE A 37 3.24 8.15 -1.85
C ILE A 37 3.28 7.57 -3.27
N GLY A 38 4.16 6.57 -3.49
CA GLY A 38 4.30 5.88 -4.78
C GLY A 38 3.74 4.45 -4.75
N VAL A 39 3.80 3.75 -5.89
CA VAL A 39 3.20 2.41 -6.07
C VAL A 39 3.62 1.41 -4.99
N ALA A 40 4.91 1.39 -4.62
CA ALA A 40 5.42 0.47 -3.61
C ALA A 40 4.81 0.71 -2.22
N SER A 41 4.71 1.97 -1.80
CA SER A 41 4.13 2.35 -0.51
C SER A 41 2.62 2.14 -0.50
N SER A 42 1.91 2.61 -1.54
CA SER A 42 0.46 2.41 -1.69
C SER A 42 0.08 0.94 -1.68
N TRP A 43 0.82 0.12 -2.42
CA TRP A 43 0.59 -1.32 -2.47
C TRP A 43 0.73 -1.94 -1.08
N LYS A 44 1.81 -1.62 -0.37
CA LYS A 44 2.02 -2.13 0.99
C LYS A 44 0.92 -1.69 1.95
N PHE A 45 0.56 -0.40 1.95
CA PHE A 45 -0.50 0.12 2.81
C PHE A 45 -1.85 -0.52 2.52
N VAL A 46 -2.22 -0.76 1.27
CA VAL A 46 -3.49 -1.41 0.99
C VAL A 46 -3.43 -2.90 1.34
N MET A 47 -2.40 -3.63 0.92
CA MET A 47 -2.36 -5.08 1.17
C MET A 47 -2.22 -5.42 2.66
N GLU A 48 -1.56 -4.56 3.45
CA GLU A 48 -1.34 -4.79 4.88
C GLU A 48 -2.31 -4.02 5.77
N PHE A 49 -2.64 -2.77 5.48
CA PHE A 49 -3.48 -1.95 6.36
C PHE A 49 -4.93 -1.89 5.82
N PHE A 50 -5.15 -1.25 4.68
CA PHE A 50 -6.48 -0.75 4.29
C PHE A 50 -7.33 -1.70 3.42
N GLY A 51 -6.79 -2.86 3.04
CA GLY A 51 -7.43 -3.81 2.14
C GLY A 51 -8.45 -4.71 2.85
N TRP A 52 -8.20 -5.05 4.11
CA TRP A 52 -9.03 -5.98 4.88
C TRP A 52 -9.19 -5.62 6.36
N ARG A 53 -8.33 -4.76 6.94
CA ARG A 53 -8.51 -4.27 8.31
C ARG A 53 -9.35 -3.01 8.30
N GLU A 54 -10.18 -2.88 9.33
CA GLU A 54 -10.96 -1.67 9.58
C GLU A 54 -10.33 -0.86 10.72
N PHE A 55 -10.22 0.44 10.52
CA PHE A 55 -9.72 1.39 11.51
C PHE A 55 -10.80 2.41 11.83
N LYS A 56 -11.02 2.67 13.13
CA LYS A 56 -11.99 3.65 13.61
C LYS A 56 -11.41 5.06 13.70
N ASN A 57 -10.08 5.18 13.79
CA ASN A 57 -9.37 6.45 13.85
C ASN A 57 -7.90 6.31 13.43
N ASP A 58 -7.25 7.45 13.22
CA ASP A 58 -5.84 7.60 12.89
C ASP A 58 -4.89 7.07 13.97
N LYS A 59 -5.26 7.17 15.25
CA LYS A 59 -4.47 6.62 16.36
C LYS A 59 -4.28 5.10 16.24
N GLN A 60 -5.29 4.36 15.76
CA GLN A 60 -5.15 2.92 15.53
C GLN A 60 -4.18 2.61 14.38
N ILE A 61 -4.16 3.45 13.34
CA ILE A 61 -3.20 3.33 12.23
C ILE A 61 -1.78 3.58 12.74
N GLY A 62 -1.60 4.68 13.49
CA GLY A 62 -0.31 5.02 14.11
C GLY A 62 0.19 3.94 15.06
N ALA A 63 -0.69 3.38 15.89
CA ALA A 63 -0.33 2.30 16.79
C ALA A 63 0.13 1.04 16.06
N LEU A 64 -0.57 0.66 14.98
CA LEU A 64 -0.16 -0.48 14.14
C LEU A 64 1.17 -0.22 13.42
N ALA A 65 1.44 1.03 13.03
CA ALA A 65 2.70 1.44 12.42
C ALA A 65 3.86 1.59 13.43
N GLY A 66 3.64 1.32 14.72
CA GLY A 66 4.66 1.50 15.77
C GLY A 66 4.93 2.96 16.14
N LEU A 67 4.02 3.87 15.80
CA LEU A 67 4.09 5.31 16.10
C LEU A 67 3.35 5.68 17.39
N THR A 68 3.14 4.71 18.30
CA THR A 68 2.53 4.97 19.60
C THR A 68 3.49 5.81 20.46
N PRO A 69 3.06 6.93 21.06
CA PRO A 69 3.91 7.69 21.97
C PRO A 69 4.31 6.82 23.17
N THR A 70 5.57 6.96 23.61
CA THR A 70 6.03 6.36 24.87
C THR A 70 5.40 7.13 26.05
N PRO A 71 4.86 6.45 27.07
CA PRO A 71 4.23 7.10 28.22
C PRO A 71 5.16 8.03 29.01
#